data_AF-A2F8C5-F1
#
_entry.id   AF-A2F8C5-F1
#
_cell.length_a   1.000
_cell.length_b   1.000
_cell.length_c   1.000
_cell.angle_alpha   90.00
_cell.angle_beta   90.00
_cell.angle_gamma   90.00
#
_symmetry.space_group_name_H-M   'P 1'
#
loop_
_entity.id
_entity.type
_entity.pdbx_description
1 polymer ?
#
loop_
_entity_poly.entity_id
_entity_poly.type
_entity_poly.pdbx_seq_one_letter_code
_entity_poly.pdbx_strand_id
1 'polypeptide(L)'
;MYSLLSDLEKEEFYKINGRYEFLIHYPELPGENYNWWRQTLSPTIQTEDISKSESPDHYVLGYENVSVHYTSARWGGLCLTNNNNKSYINGAINFYQWFYAIGCYGTLEKGIPGPLLNERIYYNQVALYVKINSLDMLKCMSYRVYRCLFMNSNIFFMTILL
;
A
#
# COMPACT_ATOMS: atom_id res chain seq x y z
N MET A 1 -0.54 -20.29 -2.55
CA MET A 1 -0.96 -18.90 -2.31
C MET A 1 -0.21 -18.05 -3.32
N TYR A 2 -0.90 -17.50 -4.32
CA TYR A 2 -0.29 -16.65 -5.35
C TYR A 2 -0.49 -15.19 -4.93
N SER A 3 0.60 -14.50 -4.61
CA SER A 3 0.61 -13.08 -4.32
C SER A 3 0.84 -12.32 -5.64
N LEU A 4 -0.13 -11.50 -6.06
CA LEU A 4 0.00 -10.66 -7.26
C LEU A 4 1.26 -9.77 -7.20
N LEU A 5 1.70 -9.43 -5.99
CA LEU A 5 2.89 -8.65 -5.72
C LEU A 5 4.16 -9.24 -6.38
N SER A 6 4.28 -10.57 -6.45
CA SER A 6 5.42 -11.23 -7.10
C SER A 6 5.34 -11.28 -8.62
N ASP A 7 4.18 -10.92 -9.20
CA ASP A 7 3.95 -10.90 -10.63
C ASP A 7 4.02 -9.49 -11.23
N LEU A 8 3.97 -8.43 -10.41
CA LEU A 8 4.00 -7.03 -10.87
C LEU A 8 5.15 -6.76 -11.83
N GLU A 9 6.33 -7.29 -11.52
CA GLU A 9 7.55 -7.05 -12.28
C GLU A 9 7.72 -8.00 -13.47
N LYS A 10 6.90 -9.04 -13.57
CA LYS A 10 6.93 -9.98 -14.69
C LYS A 10 6.17 -9.45 -15.89
N GLU A 11 5.22 -8.54 -15.65
CA GLU A 11 4.17 -8.22 -16.61
C GLU A 11 3.93 -6.70 -16.71
N GLU A 12 4.20 -6.11 -17.86
CA GLU A 12 4.02 -4.65 -18.05
C GLU A 12 2.56 -4.19 -17.99
N PHE A 13 1.59 -5.10 -18.15
CA PHE A 13 0.18 -4.73 -18.19
C PHE A 13 -0.33 -4.13 -16.85
N TYR A 14 0.40 -4.32 -15.75
CA TYR A 14 0.11 -3.70 -14.45
C TYR A 14 0.47 -2.20 -14.41
N LYS A 15 1.24 -1.71 -15.39
CA LYS A 15 1.64 -0.31 -15.50
C LYS A 15 0.68 0.49 -16.39
N ILE A 16 0.52 1.77 -16.06
CA ILE A 16 -0.14 2.79 -16.87
C ILE A 16 0.94 3.83 -17.19
N ASN A 17 1.24 4.03 -18.47
CA ASN A 17 2.29 4.96 -18.93
C ASN A 17 3.65 4.72 -18.23
N GLY A 18 4.04 3.44 -18.10
CA GLY A 18 5.33 3.04 -17.50
C GLY A 18 5.41 3.12 -15.98
N ARG A 19 4.31 3.42 -15.28
CA ARG A 19 4.27 3.51 -13.81
C ARG A 19 3.18 2.61 -13.23
N TYR A 20 3.39 2.11 -12.02
CA TYR A 20 2.32 1.47 -11.27
C TYR A 20 1.42 2.52 -10.64
N GLU A 21 0.14 2.24 -10.62
CA GLU A 21 -0.87 3.05 -9.95
C GLU A 21 -1.48 2.23 -8.82
N PHE A 22 -1.28 2.69 -7.58
CA PHE A 22 -1.63 1.98 -6.37
C PHE A 22 -2.63 2.77 -5.54
N LEU A 23 -3.46 2.04 -4.80
CA LEU A 23 -4.24 2.60 -3.70
C LEU A 23 -4.16 1.69 -2.49
N ILE A 24 -3.85 2.24 -1.32
CA ILE A 24 -3.89 1.54 -0.03
C ILE A 24 -5.10 2.04 0.75
N HIS A 25 -5.98 1.14 1.15
CA HIS A 25 -7.28 1.45 1.76
C HIS A 25 -7.39 0.81 3.13
N TYR A 26 -7.86 1.59 4.12
CA TYR A 26 -8.13 1.17 5.49
C TYR A 26 -9.65 1.24 5.75
N PRO A 27 -10.43 0.19 5.45
CA PRO A 27 -11.89 0.29 5.50
C PRO A 27 -12.47 0.49 6.91
N GLU A 28 -11.66 0.31 7.95
CA GLU A 28 -12.03 0.59 9.35
C GLU A 28 -11.93 2.07 9.72
N LEU A 29 -11.22 2.88 8.90
CA LEU A 29 -11.17 4.32 9.10
C LEU A 29 -12.37 5.01 8.43
N PRO A 30 -12.93 6.06 9.05
CA PRO A 30 -14.02 6.83 8.46
C PRO A 30 -13.52 7.75 7.35
N GLY A 31 -14.44 8.14 6.45
CA GLY A 31 -14.17 9.17 5.44
C GLY A 31 -13.25 8.71 4.32
N GLU A 32 -12.39 9.62 3.85
CA GLU A 32 -11.40 9.36 2.81
C GLU A 32 -10.22 8.54 3.37
N ASN A 33 -10.47 7.25 3.52
CA ASN A 33 -9.67 6.30 4.28
C ASN A 33 -8.60 5.57 3.44
N TYR A 34 -7.99 6.27 2.49
CA TYR A 34 -7.02 5.70 1.57
C TYR A 34 -5.88 6.66 1.20
N ASN A 35 -4.80 6.11 0.64
CA ASN A 35 -3.83 6.86 -0.15
C ASN A 35 -3.77 6.29 -1.56
N TRP A 36 -3.84 7.15 -2.58
CA TRP A 36 -3.70 6.80 -4.00
C TRP A 36 -2.48 7.54 -4.58
N TRP A 37 -1.53 6.78 -5.11
CA TRP A 37 -0.29 7.30 -5.66
C TRP A 37 0.22 6.47 -6.84
N ARG A 38 1.27 6.95 -7.50
CA ARG A 38 2.04 6.19 -8.50
C ARG A 38 3.50 6.06 -8.08
N GLN A 39 4.15 5.00 -8.55
CA GLN A 39 5.59 4.79 -8.43
C GLN A 39 6.14 3.97 -9.61
N THR A 40 7.42 4.11 -9.91
CA THR A 40 8.03 3.46 -11.10
C THR A 40 8.34 1.97 -10.85
N LEU A 41 8.70 1.62 -9.62
CA LEU A 41 9.13 0.27 -9.24
C LEU A 41 8.06 -0.43 -8.40
N SER A 42 7.95 -1.76 -8.49
CA SER A 42 7.15 -2.53 -7.54
C SER A 42 7.62 -2.27 -6.11
N PRO A 43 6.70 -2.26 -5.13
CA PRO A 43 7.04 -2.19 -3.71
C PRO A 43 8.02 -3.28 -3.24
N THR A 44 8.22 -4.34 -4.02
CA THR A 44 9.13 -5.47 -3.70
C THR A 44 10.53 -5.35 -4.30
N ILE A 45 10.86 -4.24 -4.99
CA ILE A 45 12.18 -4.03 -5.58
C ILE A 45 12.99 -3.02 -4.80
N GLN A 46 12.40 -1.86 -4.51
CA GLN A 46 13.10 -0.79 -3.83
C GLN A 46 13.15 -1.08 -2.34
N THR A 47 14.33 -0.95 -1.73
CA THR A 47 14.52 -1.00 -0.28
C THR A 47 14.79 0.40 0.24
N GLU A 48 14.22 0.73 1.41
CA GLU A 48 14.48 2.00 2.09
C GLU A 48 15.97 2.20 2.40
N ASP A 49 16.43 3.45 2.32
CA ASP A 49 17.79 3.87 2.67
C ASP A 49 17.74 4.68 3.96
N ILE A 50 17.93 4.01 5.09
CA ILE A 50 17.83 4.60 6.43
C ILE A 50 18.84 5.73 6.68
N SER A 51 19.87 5.88 5.82
CA SER A 51 20.80 7.01 5.92
C SER A 51 20.18 8.33 5.45
N LYS A 52 19.07 8.27 4.72
CA LYS A 52 18.37 9.43 4.16
C LYS A 52 17.06 9.62 4.88
N SER A 53 16.83 10.76 5.52
CA SER A 53 15.64 10.93 6.37
C SER A 53 14.87 12.22 6.14
N GLU A 54 15.29 13.02 5.16
CA GLU A 54 14.71 14.32 4.85
C GLU A 54 14.08 14.33 3.46
N SER A 55 13.21 15.31 3.21
CA SER A 55 12.71 15.55 1.85
C SER A 55 13.85 16.04 0.95
N PRO A 56 13.97 15.55 -0.29
CA PRO A 56 13.03 14.70 -1.04
C PRO A 56 13.31 13.19 -0.92
N ASP A 57 14.22 12.75 -0.07
CA ASP A 57 14.68 11.35 -0.04
C ASP A 57 13.71 10.36 0.61
N HIS A 58 12.61 10.84 1.21
CA HIS A 58 11.57 9.99 1.82
C HIS A 58 10.49 9.53 0.82
N TYR A 59 10.76 9.56 -0.49
CA TYR A 59 9.85 9.08 -1.52
C TYR A 59 10.43 7.89 -2.27
N VAL A 60 9.56 6.97 -2.71
CA VAL A 60 9.94 5.94 -3.67
C VAL A 60 10.24 6.52 -5.05
N LEU A 61 10.98 5.77 -5.88
CA LEU A 61 11.35 6.22 -7.21
C LEU A 61 10.10 6.49 -8.07
N GLY A 62 10.03 7.70 -8.63
CA GLY A 62 8.93 8.12 -9.49
C GLY A 62 7.61 8.32 -8.75
N TYR A 63 7.66 8.57 -7.43
CA TYR A 63 6.49 8.91 -6.63
C TYR A 63 5.71 10.07 -7.25
N GLU A 64 4.40 9.88 -7.42
CA GLU A 64 3.45 10.92 -7.84
C GLU A 64 2.20 10.81 -6.96
N ASN A 65 1.80 11.93 -6.35
CA ASN A 65 0.57 12.03 -5.59
C ASN A 65 -0.62 12.12 -6.55
N VAL A 66 -1.57 11.18 -6.44
CA VAL A 66 -2.85 11.22 -7.18
C VAL A 66 -3.95 11.75 -6.25
N SER A 67 -4.13 11.11 -5.08
CA SER A 67 -5.06 11.53 -4.03
C SER A 67 -4.64 10.87 -2.70
N VAL A 68 -3.87 11.60 -1.90
CA VAL A 68 -3.29 11.11 -0.63
C VAL A 68 -3.90 11.86 0.54
N HIS A 69 -4.50 11.11 1.47
CA HIS A 69 -5.22 11.65 2.64
C HIS A 69 -4.45 11.49 3.95
N TYR A 70 -3.43 10.63 3.95
CA TYR A 70 -2.57 10.38 5.10
C TYR A 70 -1.11 10.62 4.73
N THR A 71 -0.51 11.67 5.30
CA THR A 71 0.88 12.06 5.07
C THR A 71 1.76 11.93 6.31
N SER A 72 1.17 11.57 7.44
CA SER A 72 1.87 11.32 8.71
C SER A 72 2.89 10.20 8.57
N ALA A 73 3.89 10.22 9.46
CA ALA A 73 4.96 9.23 9.50
C ALA A 73 5.77 9.08 8.20
N ARG A 74 5.98 10.20 7.48
CA ARG A 74 6.78 10.24 6.23
C ARG A 74 6.24 9.33 5.15
N TRP A 75 4.94 9.41 4.89
CA TRP A 75 4.35 8.74 3.74
C TRP A 75 5.09 9.09 2.44
N GLY A 76 5.50 8.09 1.68
CA GLY A 76 6.25 8.31 0.44
C GLY A 76 6.07 7.26 -0.64
N GLY A 77 4.97 6.49 -0.60
CA GLY A 77 4.78 5.28 -1.41
C GLY A 77 5.28 4.03 -0.68
N LEU A 78 5.17 2.84 -1.29
CA LEU A 78 5.52 1.58 -0.64
C LEU A 78 6.85 1.02 -1.14
N CYS A 79 7.70 0.57 -0.22
CA CYS A 79 8.94 -0.13 -0.52
C CYS A 79 9.26 -1.22 0.52
N LEU A 80 10.27 -2.05 0.23
CA LEU A 80 10.81 -3.02 1.17
C LEU A 80 11.37 -2.32 2.41
N THR A 81 11.06 -2.88 3.57
CA THR A 81 11.63 -2.46 4.86
C THR A 81 13.08 -2.98 4.96
N ASN A 82 14.00 -2.11 5.35
CA ASN A 82 15.43 -2.40 5.60
C ASN A 82 15.66 -2.72 7.09
N ASN A 83 14.75 -2.31 7.98
CA ASN A 83 14.91 -2.47 9.42
C ASN A 83 14.32 -3.79 9.98
N ASN A 84 15.19 -4.67 10.49
CA ASN A 84 14.95 -5.83 11.38
C ASN A 84 13.50 -6.33 11.58
N ASN A 85 12.91 -6.90 10.51
CA ASN A 85 11.86 -7.94 10.56
C ASN A 85 10.47 -7.55 11.07
N LYS A 86 10.02 -6.30 10.98
CA LYS A 86 8.69 -5.91 11.50
C LYS A 86 7.59 -5.81 10.45
N SER A 87 7.97 -5.54 9.21
CA SER A 87 7.10 -5.57 8.03
C SER A 87 7.87 -5.99 6.79
N TYR A 88 7.16 -6.56 5.83
CA TYR A 88 7.74 -6.88 4.52
C TYR A 88 7.88 -5.62 3.66
N ILE A 89 6.78 -4.87 3.47
CA ILE A 89 6.78 -3.55 2.84
C ILE A 89 6.08 -2.54 3.75
N ASN A 90 6.47 -1.28 3.64
CA ASN A 90 5.87 -0.19 4.41
C ASN A 90 5.90 1.13 3.64
N GLY A 91 5.13 2.12 4.12
CA GLY A 91 5.02 3.42 3.49
C GLY A 91 5.70 4.57 4.24
N ALA A 92 6.26 4.29 5.41
CA ALA A 92 7.00 5.24 6.23
C ALA A 92 8.48 5.23 5.83
N ILE A 93 8.76 5.76 4.64
CA ILE A 93 10.06 5.64 3.98
C ILE A 93 11.17 6.24 4.85
N ASN A 94 12.21 5.43 5.09
CA ASN A 94 13.38 5.77 5.91
C ASN A 94 13.00 6.31 7.29
N PHE A 95 11.93 5.78 7.88
CA PHE A 95 11.44 6.10 9.21
C PHE A 95 11.62 4.91 10.14
N TYR A 96 11.77 5.16 11.45
CA TYR A 96 12.05 4.11 12.43
C TYR A 96 10.81 3.25 12.78
N GLN A 97 9.63 3.64 12.30
CA GLN A 97 8.35 2.92 12.48
C GLN A 97 7.81 2.52 11.11
N TRP A 98 7.09 1.40 11.08
CA TRP A 98 6.59 0.78 9.87
C TRP A 98 5.09 1.08 9.70
N PHE A 99 4.75 2.35 9.48
CA PHE A 99 3.37 2.71 9.16
C PHE A 99 3.04 2.31 7.73
N TYR A 100 1.74 2.19 7.46
CA TYR A 100 1.24 1.74 6.17
C TYR A 100 1.76 0.36 5.75
N ALA A 101 2.04 -0.49 6.73
CA ALA A 101 2.73 -1.75 6.51
C ALA A 101 1.82 -2.81 5.90
N ILE A 102 2.40 -3.62 5.01
CA ILE A 102 1.79 -4.83 4.48
C ILE A 102 2.73 -6.01 4.76
N GLY A 103 2.16 -7.10 5.26
CA GLY A 103 2.95 -8.25 5.72
C GLY A 103 3.75 -7.92 6.96
N CYS A 104 3.12 -7.31 7.97
CA CYS A 104 3.72 -7.16 9.29
C CYS A 104 3.75 -8.50 10.03
N TYR A 105 4.87 -8.78 10.70
CA TYR A 105 5.05 -9.97 11.53
C TYR A 105 5.70 -9.55 12.83
N GLY A 106 5.13 -9.94 13.96
CA GLY A 106 5.76 -9.76 15.25
C GLY A 106 4.91 -10.28 16.39
N THR A 107 5.54 -10.47 17.54
CA THR A 107 4.94 -11.13 18.72
C THR A 107 4.18 -10.15 19.62
N LEU A 108 4.28 -8.84 19.37
CA LEU A 108 3.68 -7.79 20.21
C LEU A 108 2.58 -7.01 19.48
N GLU A 109 2.51 -7.14 18.15
CA GLU A 109 1.57 -6.48 17.27
C GLU A 109 0.20 -7.19 17.33
N LYS A 110 -0.87 -6.40 17.43
CA LYS A 110 -2.25 -6.91 17.53
C LYS A 110 -3.05 -6.77 16.22
N GLY A 111 -2.38 -6.42 15.12
CA GLY A 111 -2.98 -6.24 13.81
C GLY A 111 -2.07 -5.45 12.86
N ILE A 112 -2.66 -4.83 11.85
CA ILE A 112 -1.98 -4.15 10.74
C ILE A 112 -1.73 -2.68 11.09
N PRO A 113 -0.48 -2.19 11.09
CA PRO A 113 -0.19 -0.76 11.28
C PRO A 113 -0.77 0.08 10.16
N GLY A 114 -1.64 1.03 10.50
CA GLY A 114 -2.21 1.94 9.51
C GLY A 114 -1.57 3.33 9.51
N PRO A 115 -2.32 4.37 9.11
CA PRO A 115 -1.74 5.68 8.80
C PRO A 115 -1.62 6.63 10.00
N LEU A 116 -2.35 6.38 11.10
CA LEU A 116 -2.47 7.30 12.23
C LEU A 116 -1.30 7.13 13.22
N LEU A 117 -0.62 8.24 13.54
CA LEU A 117 0.54 8.28 14.47
C LEU A 117 0.15 8.05 15.94
N ASN A 118 -1.13 8.21 16.28
CA ASN A 118 -1.60 8.08 17.65
C ASN A 118 -1.44 6.62 18.12
N GLU A 119 -1.05 6.45 19.39
CA GLU A 119 -0.71 5.20 20.09
C GLU A 119 -1.06 3.91 19.32
N ARG A 120 -0.08 3.37 18.58
CA ARG A 120 -0.07 2.03 17.95
C ARG A 120 -1.48 1.50 17.61
N ILE A 121 -2.21 2.25 16.78
CA ILE A 121 -3.52 1.80 16.30
C ILE A 121 -3.28 0.74 15.23
N TYR A 122 -3.75 -0.46 15.51
CA TYR A 122 -3.73 -1.58 14.59
C TYR A 122 -5.12 -1.81 14.01
N TYR A 123 -5.17 -2.17 12.74
CA TYR A 123 -6.38 -2.46 11.98
C TYR A 123 -6.46 -3.96 11.70
N ASN A 124 -7.67 -4.47 11.56
CA ASN A 124 -7.94 -5.85 11.19
C ASN A 124 -7.82 -6.08 9.67
N GLN A 125 -7.89 -5.01 8.87
CA GLN A 125 -7.84 -5.12 7.42
C GLN A 125 -7.17 -3.92 6.75
N VAL A 126 -6.39 -4.21 5.70
CA VAL A 126 -5.88 -3.25 4.73
C VAL A 126 -6.02 -3.87 3.34
N ALA A 127 -6.30 -3.07 2.33
CA ALA A 127 -6.34 -3.54 0.95
C ALA A 127 -5.37 -2.72 0.09
N LEU A 128 -4.57 -3.40 -0.74
CA LEU A 128 -3.69 -2.78 -1.72
C LEU A 128 -4.20 -3.07 -3.12
N TYR A 129 -4.58 -2.01 -3.84
CA TYR A 129 -5.08 -2.08 -5.20
C TYR A 129 -3.95 -1.76 -6.16
N VAL A 130 -3.93 -2.46 -7.29
CA VAL A 130 -2.99 -2.22 -8.40
C VAL A 130 -3.81 -1.92 -9.64
N LYS A 131 -3.33 -0.99 -10.48
CA LYS A 131 -3.99 -0.58 -11.72
C LYS A 131 -5.40 -0.01 -11.46
N ILE A 132 -5.52 0.74 -10.36
CA ILE A 132 -6.74 1.47 -10.05
C ILE A 132 -6.87 2.69 -10.98
N ASN A 133 -8.07 2.91 -11.52
CA ASN A 133 -8.38 4.05 -12.38
C ASN A 133 -9.65 4.80 -11.97
N SER A 134 -10.38 4.30 -10.96
CA SER A 134 -11.56 4.94 -10.37
C SER A 134 -11.79 4.49 -8.93
N LEU A 135 -12.28 5.39 -8.08
CA LEU A 135 -12.67 5.10 -6.69
C LEU A 135 -13.91 4.21 -6.58
N ASP A 136 -14.71 4.05 -7.64
CA ASP A 136 -15.85 3.14 -7.63
C ASP A 136 -15.43 1.68 -7.40
N MET A 137 -14.16 1.36 -7.68
CA MET A 137 -13.57 0.05 -7.40
C MET A 137 -13.51 -0.28 -5.89
N LEU A 138 -13.56 0.72 -5.00
CA LEU A 138 -13.59 0.53 -3.55
C LEU A 138 -14.97 0.07 -3.04
N LYS A 139 -16.05 0.42 -3.75
CA LYS A 139 -17.45 0.15 -3.32
C LYS A 139 -17.87 -1.32 -3.47
N CYS A 140 -17.21 -2.11 -4.33
CA CYS A 140 -17.49 -3.55 -4.46
C CYS A 140 -17.10 -4.34 -3.19
N MET A 141 -16.38 -3.74 -2.22
CA MET A 141 -15.88 -4.42 -1.02
C MET A 141 -16.61 -4.09 0.30
N SER A 142 -17.29 -2.94 0.41
CA SER A 142 -18.01 -2.57 1.65
C SER A 142 -19.31 -3.36 1.83
N TYR A 143 -19.89 -3.87 0.74
CA TYR A 143 -20.99 -4.82 0.77
C TYR A 143 -20.44 -6.24 0.68
N ARG A 144 -20.31 -6.95 1.82
CA ARG A 144 -19.83 -8.35 1.93
C ARG A 144 -20.63 -9.41 1.15
N VAL A 145 -21.55 -9.02 0.29
CA VAL A 145 -22.32 -9.91 -0.57
C VAL A 145 -22.41 -9.22 -1.92
N TYR A 146 -21.64 -9.72 -2.87
CA TYR A 146 -22.05 -10.21 -4.17
C TYR A 146 -20.76 -10.56 -4.88
N ARG A 147 -20.65 -11.78 -5.43
CA ARG A 147 -19.74 -12.02 -6.55
C ARG A 147 -20.06 -10.91 -7.55
N CYS A 148 -19.16 -9.92 -7.70
CA CYS A 148 -19.29 -8.87 -8.70
C CYS A 148 -19.20 -9.57 -10.08
N LEU A 149 -20.35 -10.07 -10.56
CA LEU A 149 -20.56 -10.80 -11.81
C LEU A 149 -20.55 -9.87 -13.04
N PHE A 150 -20.15 -8.61 -12.85
CA PHE A 150 -19.99 -7.62 -13.92
C PHE A 150 -18.71 -6.81 -13.70
N MET A 151 -17.55 -7.42 -13.89
CA MET A 151 -16.30 -6.68 -14.01
C MET A 151 -15.58 -7.18 -15.25
N ASN A 152 -15.48 -6.26 -16.21
CA ASN A 152 -14.75 -6.38 -17.46
C ASN A 152 -13.31 -6.85 -17.20
N SER A 153 -12.74 -7.60 -18.13
CA SER A 153 -11.66 -8.59 -17.96
C SER A 153 -10.24 -8.05 -17.65
N ASN A 154 -10.07 -6.98 -16.88
CA ASN A 154 -8.76 -6.37 -16.60
C ASN A 154 -8.53 -5.92 -15.15
N ILE A 155 -9.35 -6.38 -14.19
CA ILE A 155 -9.23 -5.96 -12.78
C ILE A 155 -8.52 -7.04 -11.98
N PHE A 156 -7.30 -6.74 -11.53
CA PHE A 156 -6.56 -7.60 -10.61
C PHE A 156 -6.64 -7.01 -9.21
N PHE A 157 -7.32 -7.76 -8.35
CA PHE A 157 -7.62 -7.39 -6.99
C PHE A 157 -6.66 -8.10 -6.05
N MET A 158 -5.82 -7.36 -5.33
CA MET A 158 -5.00 -7.92 -4.27
C MET A 158 -5.58 -7.53 -2.91
N THR A 159 -6.54 -8.31 -2.43
CA THR A 159 -6.92 -8.24 -1.02
C THR A 159 -5.98 -9.11 -0.21
N ILE A 160 -5.17 -8.45 0.60
CA ILE A 160 -4.38 -9.09 1.65
C ILE A 160 -5.25 -9.00 2.91
N LEU A 161 -6.12 -9.99 3.09
CA LEU A 161 -6.68 -10.28 4.41
C LEU A 161 -5.62 -11.10 5.13
N LEU A 162 -4.99 -10.53 6.16
CA LEU A 162 -4.12 -11.24 7.08
C LEU A 162 -4.84 -11.41 8.41
#